data_AF-A0A645I493-F1
#
_entry.id   AF-A0A645I493-F1
#
_cell.length_a   1.000
_cell.length_b   1.000
_cell.length_c   1.000
_cell.angle_alpha   90.00
_cell.angle_beta   90.00
_cell.angle_gamma   90.00
#
_symmetry.space_group_name_H-M   'P 1'
#
loop_
_entity.id
_entity.type
_entity.pdbx_description
1 polymer ?
#
loop_
_entity_poly.entity_id
_entity_poly.type
_entity_poly.pdbx_seq_one_letter_code
_entity_poly.pdbx_strand_id
1 'polypeptide(L)'
;MGSHFWEHSVAVGVAAQELARIGHLSQDFSLVCGLLHDIGQLWMARCHPLEFQLVRMSLEQDEGLDVIDAERRVFGIDHCAIGRLLAMAWRLPASVVAAIEHHHAVQPPADKLVAVTHVAEVVVNALDLAAHQKSRVTHLAASACELIGLNWSDDLGYLFGRIEARSHYLTRIFF
;
A
#
# COMPACT_ATOMS: atom_id res chain seq x y z
N MET A 1 9.09 -15.02 2.38
CA MET A 1 8.48 -14.25 1.28
C MET A 1 6.97 -14.12 1.47
N GLY A 2 6.24 -15.25 1.64
CA GLY A 2 4.77 -15.21 1.80
C GLY A 2 4.28 -14.43 3.02
N SER A 3 4.86 -14.65 4.20
CA SER A 3 4.39 -13.99 5.43
C SER A 3 4.50 -12.46 5.36
N HIS A 4 5.68 -11.92 5.06
CA HIS A 4 5.91 -10.46 5.06
C HIS A 4 5.05 -9.68 4.06
N PHE A 5 4.83 -10.22 2.86
CA PHE A 5 3.95 -9.58 1.88
C PHE A 5 2.52 -9.44 2.44
N TRP A 6 2.01 -10.51 3.04
CA TRP A 6 0.66 -10.49 3.58
C TRP A 6 0.56 -9.72 4.91
N GLU A 7 1.61 -9.73 5.74
CA GLU A 7 1.72 -8.88 6.92
C GLU A 7 1.61 -7.40 6.54
N HIS A 8 2.37 -6.95 5.54
CA HIS A 8 2.28 -5.59 4.99
C HIS A 8 0.89 -5.30 4.45
N SER A 9 0.36 -6.17 3.58
CA SER A 9 -0.96 -6.00 2.97
C SER A 9 -2.08 -5.89 4.03
N VAL A 10 -2.02 -6.71 5.08
CA VAL A 10 -2.98 -6.67 6.20
C VAL A 10 -2.82 -5.37 6.98
N ALA A 11 -1.58 -4.96 7.30
CA ALA A 11 -1.33 -3.71 8.00
C ALA A 11 -1.85 -2.49 7.22
N VAL A 12 -1.58 -2.42 5.91
CA VAL A 12 -2.08 -1.35 5.03
C VAL A 12 -3.60 -1.40 4.93
N GLY A 13 -4.20 -2.58 4.81
CA GLY A 13 -5.65 -2.76 4.85
C GLY A 13 -6.29 -2.22 6.13
N VAL A 14 -5.72 -2.54 7.30
CA VAL A 14 -6.18 -2.04 8.60
C VAL A 14 -6.03 -0.53 8.70
N ALA A 15 -4.86 0.00 8.30
CA ALA A 15 -4.60 1.44 8.30
C ALA A 15 -5.59 2.20 7.40
N ALA A 16 -5.81 1.72 6.18
CA ALA A 16 -6.77 2.29 5.25
C ALA A 16 -8.19 2.26 5.82
N GLN A 17 -8.57 1.18 6.50
CA GLN A 17 -9.87 1.08 7.16
C GLN A 17 -10.04 2.07 8.32
N GLU A 18 -8.99 2.29 9.12
CA GLU A 18 -9.01 3.29 10.21
C GLU A 18 -9.09 4.71 9.66
N LEU A 19 -8.27 5.03 8.66
CA LEU A 19 -8.27 6.33 7.97
C LEU A 19 -9.59 6.62 7.25
N ALA A 20 -10.27 5.57 6.76
CA ALA A 20 -11.58 5.70 6.12
C ALA A 20 -12.65 6.29 7.04
N ARG A 21 -12.52 6.09 8.36
CA ARG A 21 -13.44 6.67 9.35
C ARG A 21 -13.30 8.18 9.43
N ILE A 22 -12.08 8.68 9.30
CA ILE A 22 -11.76 10.12 9.30
C ILE A 22 -12.27 10.76 8.00
N GLY A 23 -11.95 10.16 6.85
CA GLY A 23 -12.35 10.71 5.54
C GLY A 23 -13.80 10.51 5.13
N HIS A 24 -14.61 9.91 6.01
CA HIS A 24 -16.02 9.55 5.80
C HIS A 24 -16.25 8.79 4.48
N LEU A 25 -15.45 7.74 4.25
CA LEU A 25 -15.57 6.85 3.09
C LEU A 25 -15.80 5.39 3.50
N SER A 26 -16.06 4.53 2.51
CA SER A 26 -16.34 3.11 2.76
C SER A 26 -15.14 2.41 3.41
N GLN A 27 -15.30 2.00 4.66
CA GLN A 27 -14.31 1.21 5.40
C GLN A 27 -14.00 -0.12 4.70
N ASP A 28 -15.01 -0.76 4.12
CA ASP A 28 -14.84 -2.05 3.44
C ASP A 28 -14.04 -1.92 2.15
N PHE A 29 -14.34 -0.89 1.33
CA PHE A 29 -13.54 -0.66 0.13
C PHE A 29 -12.13 -0.20 0.46
N SER A 30 -11.94 0.63 1.49
CA SER A 30 -10.60 1.03 1.92
C SER A 30 -9.77 -0.16 2.42
N LEU A 31 -10.37 -1.08 3.17
CA LEU A 31 -9.73 -2.33 3.58
C LEU A 31 -9.32 -3.16 2.35
N VAL A 32 -10.21 -3.33 1.39
CA VAL A 32 -9.92 -4.06 0.14
C VAL A 32 -8.80 -3.40 -0.65
N CYS A 33 -8.82 -2.08 -0.81
CA CYS A 33 -7.76 -1.36 -1.50
C CYS A 33 -6.41 -1.55 -0.81
N GLY A 34 -6.35 -1.42 0.51
CA GLY A 34 -5.11 -1.65 1.26
C GLY A 34 -4.61 -3.10 1.20
N LEU A 35 -5.50 -4.09 1.24
CA LEU A 35 -5.13 -5.51 1.08
C LEU A 35 -4.59 -5.85 -0.31
N LEU A 36 -5.04 -5.13 -1.35
CA LEU A 36 -4.75 -5.46 -2.74
C LEU A 36 -3.79 -4.50 -3.44
N HIS A 37 -3.35 -3.41 -2.79
CA HIS A 37 -2.53 -2.37 -3.43
C HIS A 37 -1.28 -2.94 -4.12
N ASP A 38 -0.57 -3.84 -3.45
CA ASP A 38 0.66 -4.47 -3.92
C ASP A 38 0.46 -5.82 -4.64
N ILE A 39 -0.77 -6.18 -5.01
CA ILE A 39 -1.05 -7.52 -5.59
C ILE A 39 -0.27 -7.80 -6.88
N GLY A 40 0.15 -6.75 -7.59
CA GLY A 40 1.05 -6.87 -8.74
C GLY A 40 2.41 -7.44 -8.38
N GLN A 41 2.96 -7.12 -7.20
CA GLN A 41 4.24 -7.68 -6.75
C GLN A 41 4.12 -9.19 -6.49
N LEU A 42 2.97 -9.64 -5.96
CA LEU A 42 2.72 -11.07 -5.78
C LEU A 42 2.69 -11.81 -7.12
N TRP A 43 2.07 -11.20 -8.14
CA TRP A 43 2.08 -11.74 -9.49
C TRP A 43 3.50 -11.80 -10.06
N MET A 44 4.28 -10.71 -9.97
CA MET A 44 5.67 -10.67 -10.42
C MET A 44 6.52 -11.76 -9.75
N ALA A 45 6.45 -11.86 -8.43
CA ALA A 45 7.18 -12.86 -7.64
C ALA A 45 6.79 -14.30 -8.00
N ARG A 46 5.52 -14.54 -8.34
CA ARG A 46 4.99 -15.88 -8.63
C ARG A 46 5.23 -16.31 -10.08
N CYS A 47 5.10 -15.40 -11.03
CA CYS A 47 5.17 -15.68 -12.46
C CYS A 47 6.61 -15.56 -13.00
N HIS A 48 7.42 -14.67 -12.41
CA HIS A 48 8.76 -14.32 -12.86
C HIS A 48 9.72 -14.18 -11.67
N PRO A 49 9.97 -15.28 -10.92
CA PRO A 49 10.69 -15.22 -9.65
C PRO A 49 12.15 -14.78 -9.78
N LEU A 50 12.83 -15.08 -10.91
CA LEU A 50 14.22 -14.72 -11.13
C LEU A 50 14.37 -13.22 -11.39
N GLU A 51 13.49 -12.67 -12.24
CA GLU A 51 13.41 -11.24 -12.52
C GLU A 51 13.02 -10.45 -11.27
N PHE A 52 12.06 -10.95 -10.48
CA PHE A 52 11.70 -10.33 -9.22
C PHE A 52 12.85 -10.34 -8.22
N GLN A 53 13.68 -11.40 -8.21
CA GLN A 53 14.91 -11.43 -7.42
C GLN A 53 15.91 -10.35 -7.86
N LEU A 54 16.04 -10.08 -9.17
CA LEU A 54 16.89 -8.99 -9.67
C LEU A 54 16.41 -7.61 -9.18
N VAL A 55 15.09 -7.37 -9.20
CA VAL A 55 14.49 -6.14 -8.65
C VAL A 55 14.89 -6.00 -7.18
N ARG A 56 14.69 -7.04 -6.37
CA ARG A 56 15.03 -7.02 -4.95
C ARG A 56 16.51 -6.75 -4.70
N MET A 57 17.40 -7.40 -5.44
CA MET A 57 18.84 -7.19 -5.33
C MET A 57 19.21 -5.73 -5.66
N SER A 58 18.56 -5.11 -6.65
CA SER A 58 18.82 -3.70 -6.99
C SER A 58 18.39 -2.75 -5.87
N LEU A 59 17.24 -2.99 -5.23
CA LEU A 59 16.74 -2.22 -4.09
C LEU A 59 17.58 -2.40 -2.83
N GLU A 60 18.19 -3.57 -2.66
CA GLU A 60 19.10 -3.85 -1.55
C GLU A 60 20.45 -3.13 -1.70
N GLN A 61 20.88 -2.88 -2.94
CA GLN A 61 22.15 -2.23 -3.29
C GLN A 61 22.07 -0.70 -3.34
N ASP A 62 20.91 -0.14 -3.69
CA ASP A 62 20.69 1.30 -3.80
C ASP A 62 19.52 1.74 -2.90
N GLU A 63 19.86 2.44 -1.82
CA GLU A 63 18.89 2.96 -0.87
C GLU A 63 18.02 4.10 -1.43
N GLY A 64 18.47 4.77 -2.48
CA GLY A 64 17.73 5.85 -3.16
C GLY A 64 16.89 5.37 -4.34
N LEU A 65 17.01 4.10 -4.76
CA LEU A 65 16.25 3.57 -5.89
C LEU A 65 14.78 3.34 -5.52
N ASP A 66 13.90 3.94 -6.31
CA ASP A 66 12.45 3.75 -6.20
C ASP A 66 12.01 2.37 -6.73
N VAL A 67 11.02 1.75 -6.08
CA VAL A 67 10.53 0.41 -6.43
C VAL A 67 9.91 0.36 -7.83
N ILE A 68 9.19 1.40 -8.23
CA ILE A 68 8.57 1.50 -9.56
C ILE A 68 9.66 1.56 -10.62
N ASP A 69 10.72 2.33 -10.38
CA ASP A 69 11.86 2.41 -11.29
C ASP A 69 12.62 1.08 -11.38
N ALA A 70 12.84 0.41 -10.25
CA ALA A 70 13.50 -0.90 -10.20
C ALA A 70 12.71 -1.95 -11.00
N GLU A 71 11.40 -2.01 -10.80
CA GLU A 71 10.51 -2.93 -11.52
C GLU A 71 10.49 -2.61 -13.01
N ARG A 72 10.30 -1.35 -13.40
CA ARG A 72 10.30 -0.95 -14.81
C ARG A 72 11.61 -1.26 -15.52
N ARG A 73 12.75 -1.15 -14.86
CA ARG A 73 14.07 -1.51 -15.44
C ARG A 73 14.17 -3.00 -15.78
N VAL A 74 13.56 -3.88 -14.98
CA VAL A 74 13.66 -5.33 -15.16
C VAL A 74 12.51 -5.88 -16.00
N PHE A 75 11.29 -5.43 -15.72
CA PHE A 75 10.03 -5.95 -16.30
C PHE A 75 9.47 -5.09 -17.44
N GLY A 76 9.89 -3.83 -17.56
CA GLY A 76 9.26 -2.86 -18.47
C GLY A 76 7.88 -2.36 -18.00
N ILE A 77 7.41 -2.82 -16.85
CA ILE A 77 6.12 -2.49 -16.23
C ILE A 77 6.29 -2.59 -14.70
N ASP A 78 5.48 -1.84 -13.95
CA ASP A 78 5.48 -1.84 -12.48
C ASP A 78 4.29 -2.62 -11.90
N HIS A 79 4.35 -2.89 -10.59
CA HIS A 79 3.33 -3.66 -9.89
C HIS A 79 1.99 -2.93 -9.84
N CYS A 80 1.96 -1.60 -9.84
CA CYS A 80 0.73 -0.81 -9.90
C CYS A 80 -0.05 -1.12 -11.18
N ALA A 81 0.64 -1.09 -12.33
CA ALA A 81 0.05 -1.37 -13.63
C ALA A 81 -0.39 -2.83 -13.76
N ILE A 82 0.36 -3.79 -13.21
CA ILE A 82 -0.06 -5.20 -13.14
C ILE A 82 -1.27 -5.38 -12.22
N GLY A 83 -1.24 -4.76 -11.04
CA GLY A 83 -2.31 -4.79 -10.05
C GLY A 83 -3.62 -4.26 -10.62
N ARG A 84 -3.56 -3.15 -11.38
CA ARG A 84 -4.70 -2.62 -12.15
C ARG A 84 -5.27 -3.66 -13.12
N LEU A 85 -4.43 -4.32 -13.91
CA LEU A 85 -4.89 -5.34 -14.87
C LEU A 85 -5.57 -6.51 -14.16
N LEU A 86 -5.03 -6.96 -13.02
CA LEU A 86 -5.64 -8.00 -12.18
C LEU A 86 -6.99 -7.55 -11.62
N ALA A 87 -7.05 -6.35 -11.05
CA ALA A 87 -8.27 -5.78 -10.48
C ALA A 87 -9.39 -5.62 -11.52
N MET A 88 -9.03 -5.19 -12.74
CA MET A 88 -9.96 -5.12 -13.87
C MET A 88 -10.45 -6.51 -14.29
N ALA A 89 -9.55 -7.51 -14.36
CA ALA A 89 -9.92 -8.88 -14.70
C ALA A 89 -10.88 -9.50 -13.67
N TRP A 90 -10.73 -9.15 -12.39
CA TRP A 90 -11.65 -9.52 -11.30
C TRP A 90 -12.94 -8.69 -11.27
N ARG A 91 -13.09 -7.72 -12.18
CA ARG A 91 -14.26 -6.84 -12.28
C ARG A 91 -14.52 -6.05 -10.99
N LEU A 92 -13.44 -5.63 -10.31
CA LEU A 92 -13.54 -4.74 -9.15
C LEU A 92 -14.05 -3.35 -9.57
N PRO A 93 -14.69 -2.60 -8.65
CA PRO A 93 -15.14 -1.24 -8.93
C PRO A 93 -14.01 -0.34 -9.44
N ALA A 94 -14.32 0.61 -10.34
CA ALA A 94 -13.34 1.49 -10.95
C ALA A 94 -12.51 2.29 -9.92
N SER A 95 -13.11 2.66 -8.80
CA SER A 95 -12.41 3.35 -7.70
C SER A 95 -11.41 2.47 -6.97
N VAL A 96 -11.68 1.16 -6.85
CA VAL A 96 -10.72 0.17 -6.30
C VAL A 96 -9.58 -0.06 -7.28
N VAL A 97 -9.89 -0.19 -8.58
CA VAL A 97 -8.88 -0.29 -9.65
C VAL A 97 -7.95 0.93 -9.62
N ALA A 98 -8.52 2.14 -9.51
CA ALA A 98 -7.74 3.38 -9.43
C ALA A 98 -6.87 3.43 -8.17
N ALA A 99 -7.39 3.00 -7.01
CA ALA A 99 -6.61 2.96 -5.78
C ALA A 99 -5.40 2.02 -5.89
N ILE A 100 -5.56 0.86 -6.52
CA ILE A 100 -4.45 -0.07 -6.77
C ILE A 100 -3.45 0.53 -7.78
N GLU A 101 -3.90 1.21 -8.82
CA GLU A 101 -3.02 1.78 -9.85
C GLU A 101 -2.21 2.99 -9.36
N HIS A 102 -2.79 3.83 -8.50
CA HIS A 102 -2.27 5.17 -8.23
C HIS A 102 -1.81 5.38 -6.78
N HIS A 103 -1.69 4.33 -5.97
CA HIS A 103 -1.33 4.45 -4.55
C HIS A 103 0.07 5.07 -4.32
N HIS A 104 1.04 4.89 -5.22
CA HIS A 104 2.34 5.56 -5.10
C HIS A 104 2.35 7.04 -5.55
N ALA A 105 1.39 7.48 -6.36
CA ALA A 105 1.39 8.81 -6.96
C ALA A 105 -0.03 9.39 -7.07
N VAL A 106 -0.48 10.06 -6.01
CA VAL A 106 -1.80 10.70 -5.97
C VAL A 106 -1.80 11.99 -6.78
N GLN A 107 -2.51 12.00 -7.91
CA GLN A 107 -2.65 13.18 -8.77
C GLN A 107 -4.08 13.74 -8.76
N PRO A 108 -4.29 15.05 -8.53
CA PRO A 108 -5.62 15.66 -8.62
C PRO A 108 -6.18 15.68 -10.05
N PRO A 109 -7.50 15.47 -10.24
CA PRO A 109 -8.47 15.04 -9.24
C PRO A 109 -8.33 13.54 -8.93
N ALA A 110 -8.14 13.20 -7.65
CA ALA A 110 -8.03 11.82 -7.19
C ALA A 110 -9.32 11.34 -6.51
N ASP A 111 -9.60 10.04 -6.60
CA ASP A 111 -10.61 9.38 -5.78
C ASP A 111 -10.14 9.33 -4.31
N LYS A 112 -11.06 9.45 -3.34
CA LYS A 112 -10.71 9.33 -1.92
C LYS A 112 -10.10 7.98 -1.56
N LEU A 113 -10.44 6.90 -2.28
CA LEU A 113 -9.83 5.58 -2.11
C LEU A 113 -8.36 5.57 -2.55
N VAL A 114 -7.98 6.33 -3.57
CA VAL A 114 -6.56 6.48 -3.96
C VAL A 114 -5.80 7.16 -2.82
N ALA A 115 -6.36 8.27 -2.31
CA ALA A 115 -5.73 9.02 -1.22
C ALA A 115 -5.64 8.22 0.08
N VAL A 116 -6.68 7.50 0.47
CA VAL A 116 -6.65 6.71 1.71
C VAL A 116 -5.64 5.57 1.64
N THR A 117 -5.52 4.90 0.47
CA THR A 117 -4.57 3.80 0.29
C THR A 117 -3.14 4.33 0.30
N HIS A 118 -2.88 5.45 -0.37
CA HIS A 118 -1.59 6.14 -0.31
C HIS A 118 -1.18 6.49 1.13
N VAL A 119 -2.06 7.18 1.87
CA VAL A 119 -1.75 7.60 3.25
C VAL A 119 -1.57 6.37 4.15
N ALA A 120 -2.37 5.33 3.97
CA ALA A 120 -2.26 4.09 4.75
C ALA A 120 -0.91 3.40 4.56
N GLU A 121 -0.45 3.28 3.31
CA GLU A 121 0.84 2.68 2.99
C GLU A 121 1.99 3.45 3.64
N VAL A 122 2.00 4.80 3.50
CA VAL A 122 3.03 5.64 4.12
C VAL A 122 3.03 5.49 5.64
N VAL A 123 1.86 5.48 6.28
CA VAL A 123 1.73 5.32 7.74
C VAL A 123 2.26 3.96 8.19
N VAL A 124 1.93 2.88 7.48
CA VAL A 124 2.40 1.53 7.82
C VAL A 124 3.90 1.41 7.68
N ASN A 125 4.47 1.99 6.61
CA ASN A 125 5.91 2.04 6.42
C ASN A 125 6.62 2.86 7.50
N ALA A 126 6.02 3.99 7.92
CA ALA A 126 6.55 4.85 8.99
C ALA A 126 6.51 4.20 10.38
N LEU A 127 5.51 3.38 10.65
CA LEU A 127 5.35 2.65 11.91
C LEU A 127 6.12 1.31 11.92
N ASP A 128 6.76 0.93 10.81
CA ASP A 128 7.51 -0.33 10.65
C ASP A 128 6.73 -1.60 11.04
N LEU A 129 5.43 -1.63 10.73
CA LEU A 129 4.53 -2.69 11.21
C LEU A 129 4.72 -4.05 10.50
N ALA A 130 5.40 -4.06 9.35
CA ALA A 130 5.62 -5.26 8.55
C ALA A 130 6.95 -5.98 8.87
N ALA A 131 7.66 -5.58 9.93
CA ALA A 131 8.94 -6.17 10.36
C ALA A 131 9.99 -6.29 9.23
N HIS A 132 9.87 -5.43 8.20
CA HIS A 132 10.86 -5.34 7.14
C HIS A 132 11.92 -4.35 7.60
N GLN A 133 13.16 -4.81 7.81
CA GLN A 133 14.31 -3.99 8.19
C GLN A 133 14.65 -2.83 7.22
N LYS A 134 13.81 -2.59 6.20
CA LYS A 134 13.91 -1.57 5.15
C LYS A 134 12.53 -1.04 4.71
N SER A 135 11.50 -1.01 5.56
CA SER A 135 10.25 -0.30 5.25
C SER A 135 10.59 1.18 5.01
N ARG A 136 10.38 1.68 3.80
CA ARG A 136 10.73 3.06 3.43
C ARG A 136 9.52 3.96 3.54
N VAL A 137 9.64 5.04 4.32
CA VAL A 137 8.67 6.13 4.26
C VAL A 137 8.79 6.76 2.87
N THR A 138 7.78 6.53 2.04
CA THR A 138 7.66 7.16 0.74
C THR A 138 7.11 8.58 0.91
N HIS A 139 7.09 9.34 -0.17
CA HIS A 139 6.56 10.71 -0.15
C HIS A 139 5.07 10.72 0.21
N LEU A 140 4.72 11.40 1.31
CA LEU A 140 3.33 11.63 1.69
C LEU A 140 2.75 12.82 0.94
N ALA A 141 1.76 12.59 0.08
CA ALA A 141 1.07 13.66 -0.62
C ALA A 141 0.20 14.48 0.33
N ALA A 142 0.51 15.78 0.47
CA ALA A 142 -0.32 16.72 1.25
C ALA A 142 -1.76 16.77 0.73
N SER A 143 -1.94 16.76 -0.59
CA SER A 143 -3.25 16.72 -1.25
C SER A 143 -4.05 15.45 -0.90
N ALA A 144 -3.39 14.32 -0.66
CA ALA A 144 -4.06 13.09 -0.22
C ALA A 144 -4.57 13.24 1.22
N CYS A 145 -3.77 13.81 2.12
CA CYS A 145 -4.16 14.10 3.50
C CYS A 145 -5.35 15.07 3.56
N GLU A 146 -5.29 16.16 2.78
CA GLU A 146 -6.37 17.14 2.66
C GLU A 146 -7.65 16.49 2.12
N LEU A 147 -7.54 15.64 1.09
CA LEU A 147 -8.69 15.00 0.45
C LEU A 147 -9.44 14.05 1.39
N ILE A 148 -8.73 13.38 2.30
CA ILE A 148 -9.34 12.53 3.34
C ILE A 148 -9.59 13.28 4.66
N GLY A 149 -9.32 14.59 4.72
CA GLY A 149 -9.55 15.41 5.92
C GLY A 149 -8.70 15.02 7.13
N LEU A 150 -7.52 14.43 6.91
CA LEU A 150 -6.65 13.99 8.00
C LEU A 150 -5.97 15.19 8.66
N ASN A 151 -6.15 15.36 9.98
CA ASN A 151 -5.41 16.34 10.76
C ASN A 151 -4.38 15.66 11.66
N TRP A 152 -3.10 15.85 11.34
CA TRP A 152 -1.97 15.31 12.10
C TRP A 152 -1.88 15.84 13.54
N SER A 153 -2.51 16.95 13.94
CA SER A 153 -2.44 17.38 15.35
C SER A 153 -3.38 16.62 16.27
N ASP A 154 -4.54 16.22 15.77
CA ASP A 154 -5.67 15.78 16.60
C ASP A 154 -5.86 14.25 16.56
N ASP A 155 -5.51 13.63 15.43
CA ASP A 155 -5.88 12.23 15.17
C ASP A 155 -4.80 11.21 15.56
N LEU A 156 -3.55 11.64 15.81
CA LEU A 156 -2.40 10.73 15.79
C LEU A 156 -2.37 9.67 16.89
N GLY A 157 -2.52 10.07 18.14
CA GLY A 157 -2.25 9.19 19.28
C GLY A 157 -3.17 7.96 19.31
N TYR A 158 -4.46 8.17 19.05
CA TYR A 158 -5.43 7.07 19.01
C TYR A 158 -5.43 6.34 17.68
N LEU A 159 -5.17 7.00 16.56
CA LEU A 159 -5.13 6.37 15.25
C LEU A 159 -4.00 5.35 15.17
N PHE A 160 -2.76 5.76 15.51
CA PHE A 160 -1.60 4.88 15.42
C PHE A 160 -1.71 3.69 16.38
N GLY A 161 -2.11 3.93 17.63
CA GLY A 161 -2.30 2.84 18.59
C GLY A 161 -3.37 1.82 18.15
N ARG A 162 -4.45 2.27 17.47
CA ARG A 162 -5.44 1.35 16.89
C ARG A 162 -4.88 0.56 15.71
N ILE A 163 -4.14 1.22 14.81
CA ILE A 163 -3.51 0.57 13.66
C ILE A 163 -2.52 -0.49 14.15
N GLU A 164 -1.59 -0.13 15.03
CA GLU A 164 -0.60 -1.03 15.64
C GLU A 164 -1.27 -2.24 16.30
N ALA A 165 -2.18 -2.00 17.24
CA ALA A 165 -2.81 -3.08 18.01
C ALA A 165 -3.59 -4.05 17.10
N ARG A 166 -4.32 -3.53 16.10
CA ARG A 166 -5.11 -4.35 15.17
C ARG A 166 -4.20 -5.12 14.20
N SER A 167 -3.17 -4.48 13.65
CA SER A 167 -2.22 -5.12 12.75
C SER A 167 -1.47 -6.26 13.46
N HIS A 168 -0.94 -6.02 14.66
CA HIS A 168 -0.27 -7.07 15.44
C HIS A 168 -1.19 -8.24 15.80
N TYR A 169 -2.44 -7.96 16.17
CA TYR A 169 -3.42 -8.99 16.48
C TYR A 169 -3.70 -9.88 15.26
N LEU A 170 -3.94 -9.29 14.09
CA LEU A 170 -4.26 -10.03 12.88
C LEU A 170 -3.05 -10.80 12.36
N THR A 171 -1.85 -10.21 12.39
CA THR A 171 -0.62 -10.89 11.99
C THR A 171 -0.41 -12.17 12.81
N ARG A 172 -0.62 -12.14 14.13
CA ARG A 172 -0.51 -13.34 15.01
C ARG A 172 -1.54 -14.43 14.74
N ILE A 173 -2.65 -14.13 14.08
CA ILE A 173 -3.71 -15.10 13.78
C ILE A 173 -3.48 -15.78 12.44
N PHE A 174 -3.00 -15.02 11.45
CA PHE A 174 -2.91 -15.48 10.07
C PHE A 174 -1.50 -15.94 9.66
N PHE A 175 -0.45 -15.59 10.43
CA PHE A 175 0.96 -15.93 10.16
C PHE A 175 1.67 -16.44 11.43
#